data_AF-A0A0T6ZN40-F1
#
_entry.id   AF-A0A0T6ZN40-F1
#
_cell.length_a   1.000
_cell.length_b   1.000
_cell.length_c   1.000
_cell.angle_alpha   90.00
_cell.angle_beta   90.00
_cell.angle_gamma   90.00
#
_symmetry.space_group_name_H-M   'P 1'
#
loop_
_entity.id
_entity.type
_entity.pdbx_description
1 polymer ?
#
loop_
_entity_poly.entity_id
_entity_poly.type
_entity_poly.pdbx_seq_one_letter_code
_entity_poly.pdbx_strand_id
1 'polypeptide(L)'
;MNLRFVAGGMAVALLCAIAIVLFAPRTEPLTISYYKYEFVLPALRKRPDAAREFIAMCAPEIESELKETDLKETSYSNRAEMAQDLCRRYFAVVIDGRLTLAEINLSGSFPLSLLEEAERRQPRFPR
;
A
#
# COMPACT_ATOMS: atom_id res chain seq x y z
N MET A 1 2.12 48.54 21.32
CA MET A 1 1.55 47.32 20.72
C MET A 1 0.68 46.62 21.76
N ASN A 2 -0.61 46.42 21.48
CA ASN A 2 -1.56 45.87 22.46
C ASN A 2 -1.41 44.34 22.60
N LEU A 3 -0.67 43.91 23.63
CA LEU A 3 -0.44 42.50 23.96
C LEU A 3 -1.73 41.66 24.05
N ARG A 4 -2.84 42.28 24.41
CA ARG A 4 -4.17 41.64 24.48
C ARG A 4 -4.70 41.19 23.10
N PHE A 5 -4.44 41.96 22.05
CA PHE A 5 -4.83 41.58 20.68
C PHE A 5 -3.97 40.43 20.15
N VAL A 6 -2.68 40.40 20.51
CA VAL A 6 -1.76 39.31 20.15
C VAL A 6 -2.17 38.01 20.85
N ALA A 7 -2.48 38.08 22.15
CA ALA A 7 -2.93 36.92 22.92
C ALA A 7 -4.28 36.37 22.43
N GLY A 8 -5.23 37.25 22.09
CA GLY A 8 -6.51 36.85 21.50
C GLY A 8 -6.36 36.17 20.15
N GLY A 9 -5.49 36.70 19.26
CA GLY A 9 -5.21 36.09 17.96
C GLY A 9 -4.57 34.70 18.07
N MET A 10 -3.64 34.52 19.02
CA MET A 10 -3.00 33.22 19.28
C MET A 10 -4.00 32.17 19.77
N ALA A 11 -4.96 32.56 20.63
CA ALA A 11 -5.98 31.65 21.14
C ALA A 11 -6.93 31.16 20.03
N VAL A 12 -7.34 32.05 19.12
CA VAL A 12 -8.19 31.69 17.98
C VAL A 12 -7.44 30.78 17.01
N ALA A 13 -6.17 31.06 16.72
CA ALA A 13 -5.34 30.21 15.87
C ALA A 13 -5.17 28.79 16.44
N LEU A 14 -5.00 28.68 17.77
CA LEU A 14 -4.89 27.39 18.45
C LEU A 14 -6.21 26.60 18.35
N LEU A 15 -7.35 27.26 18.56
CA LEU A 15 -8.67 26.64 18.43
C LEU A 15 -8.95 26.18 16.99
N CYS A 16 -8.56 26.97 15.99
CA CYS A 16 -8.65 26.59 14.59
C CYS A 16 -7.74 25.38 14.26
N ALA A 17 -6.51 25.35 14.79
CA ALA A 17 -5.62 24.21 14.59
C ALA A 17 -6.19 22.92 15.21
N ILE A 18 -6.76 23.00 16.42
CA ILE A 18 -7.43 21.88 17.09
C ILE A 18 -8.65 21.42 16.27
N ALA A 19 -9.47 22.34 15.77
CA ALA A 19 -10.62 22.02 14.93
C ALA A 19 -10.19 21.31 13.63
N ILE A 20 -9.11 21.75 12.98
CA ILE A 20 -8.59 21.08 11.80
C ILE A 20 -8.12 19.66 12.15
N VAL A 21 -7.43 19.46 13.29
CA VAL A 21 -6.99 18.11 13.69
C VAL A 21 -8.17 17.18 14.03
N LEU A 22 -9.23 17.70 14.63
CA LEU A 22 -10.40 16.91 15.03
C LEU A 22 -11.38 16.63 13.88
N PHE A 23 -11.52 17.57 12.95
CA PHE A 23 -12.50 17.50 11.86
C PHE A 23 -11.87 17.31 10.48
N ALA A 24 -10.54 17.27 10.35
CA ALA A 24 -9.92 16.79 9.14
C ALA A 24 -10.42 15.36 8.90
N PRO A 25 -10.96 15.05 7.71
CA PRO A 25 -11.32 13.70 7.37
C PRO A 25 -10.04 12.88 7.48
N ARG A 26 -9.96 12.02 8.50
CA ARG A 26 -8.93 10.99 8.51
C ARG A 26 -9.18 10.21 7.24
N THR A 27 -8.20 10.20 6.35
CA THR A 27 -8.18 9.25 5.24
C THR A 27 -8.28 7.87 5.88
N GLU A 28 -9.49 7.31 5.91
CA GLU A 28 -9.67 5.93 6.31
C GLU A 28 -8.72 5.09 5.45
N PRO A 29 -8.01 4.10 6.04
CA PRO A 29 -7.24 3.19 5.23
C PRO A 29 -8.18 2.63 4.15
N LEU A 30 -7.73 2.64 2.89
CA LEU A 30 -8.46 2.13 1.73
C LEU A 30 -8.78 0.65 1.95
N THR A 31 -9.84 0.39 2.72
CA THR A 31 -10.30 -0.94 3.07
C THR A 31 -11.11 -1.45 1.89
N ILE A 32 -10.57 -2.47 1.24
CA ILE A 32 -11.27 -3.17 0.17
C ILE A 32 -12.42 -3.93 0.82
N SER A 33 -13.63 -3.75 0.28
CA SER A 33 -14.81 -4.49 0.72
C SER A 33 -14.77 -5.93 0.21
N TYR A 34 -15.44 -6.84 0.92
CA TYR A 34 -15.54 -8.24 0.49
C TYR A 34 -16.10 -8.42 -0.93
N TYR A 35 -17.10 -7.61 -1.30
CA TYR A 35 -17.63 -7.59 -2.65
C TYR A 35 -16.58 -7.21 -3.70
N LYS A 36 -15.79 -6.17 -3.42
CA LYS A 36 -14.67 -5.79 -4.30
C LYS A 36 -13.63 -6.89 -4.37
N TYR A 37 -13.31 -7.54 -3.26
CA TYR A 37 -12.35 -8.65 -3.24
C TYR A 37 -12.79 -9.83 -4.13
N GLU A 38 -14.01 -10.32 -3.98
CA GLU A 38 -14.50 -11.47 -4.76
C GLU A 38 -14.74 -11.12 -6.25
N PHE A 39 -15.07 -9.86 -6.58
CA PHE A 39 -15.43 -9.49 -7.96
C PHE A 39 -14.29 -8.83 -8.74
N VAL A 40 -13.50 -7.97 -8.11
CA VAL A 40 -12.43 -7.19 -8.77
C VAL A 40 -11.20 -8.04 -9.04
N LEU A 41 -10.83 -8.96 -8.14
CA LEU A 41 -9.65 -9.81 -8.35
C LEU A 41 -9.79 -10.73 -9.57
N PRO A 42 -10.91 -11.45 -9.77
CA PRO A 42 -11.10 -12.22 -10.99
C PRO A 42 -11.24 -11.34 -12.24
N ALA A 43 -11.77 -10.13 -12.12
CA ALA A 43 -11.87 -9.19 -13.25
C ALA A 43 -10.50 -8.63 -13.66
N LEU A 44 -9.61 -8.36 -12.70
CA LEU A 44 -8.24 -7.89 -12.94
C LEU A 44 -7.42 -8.91 -13.74
N ARG A 45 -7.63 -10.22 -13.51
CA ARG A 45 -6.97 -11.27 -14.32
C ARG A 45 -7.28 -11.17 -15.80
N LYS A 46 -8.50 -10.73 -16.16
CA LYS A 46 -8.94 -10.65 -17.56
C LYS A 46 -8.40 -9.42 -18.27
N ARG A 47 -7.78 -8.47 -17.54
CA ARG A 47 -7.19 -7.27 -18.10
C ARG A 47 -5.70 -7.53 -18.42
N PRO A 48 -5.29 -7.56 -19.70
CA PRO A 48 -3.92 -7.89 -20.08
C PRO A 48 -2.88 -6.86 -19.56
N ASP A 49 -3.29 -5.60 -19.42
CA ASP A 49 -2.39 -4.52 -18.97
C ASP A 49 -2.40 -4.28 -17.45
N ALA A 50 -3.29 -4.94 -16.69
CA ALA A 50 -3.44 -4.68 -15.26
C ALA A 50 -2.16 -4.97 -14.46
N ALA A 51 -1.43 -6.03 -14.83
CA ALA A 51 -0.15 -6.34 -14.20
C ALA A 51 0.88 -5.23 -14.44
N ARG A 52 0.95 -4.70 -15.67
CA ARG A 52 1.88 -3.63 -16.04
C ARG A 52 1.53 -2.33 -15.34
N GLU A 53 0.25 -1.95 -15.32
CA GLU A 53 -0.26 -0.77 -14.62
C GLU A 53 0.05 -0.85 -13.11
N PHE A 54 -0.17 -2.01 -12.50
CA PHE A 54 0.13 -2.22 -11.08
C PHE A 54 1.63 -2.12 -10.78
N ILE A 55 2.48 -2.79 -11.55
CA ILE A 55 3.93 -2.75 -11.34
C ILE A 55 4.47 -1.33 -11.51
N ALA A 56 3.98 -0.58 -12.50
CA ALA A 56 4.39 0.80 -12.72
C ALA A 56 4.05 1.74 -11.54
N MET A 57 2.99 1.43 -10.80
CA MET A 57 2.58 2.18 -9.61
C MET A 57 3.32 1.71 -8.35
N CYS A 58 3.44 0.40 -8.15
CA CYS A 58 4.02 -0.22 -6.96
C CYS A 58 5.55 -0.10 -6.93
N ALA A 59 6.26 -0.34 -8.04
CA ALA A 59 7.71 -0.46 -8.03
C ALA A 59 8.44 0.80 -7.51
N PRO A 60 8.05 2.04 -7.88
CA PRO A 60 8.69 3.24 -7.33
C PRO A 60 8.52 3.39 -5.81
N GLU A 61 7.35 3.02 -5.27
CA GLU A 61 7.09 3.07 -3.84
C GLU A 61 7.99 2.07 -3.11
N ILE A 62 8.04 0.82 -3.59
CA ILE A 62 8.88 -0.23 -3.00
C ILE A 62 10.37 0.10 -3.11
N GLU A 63 10.82 0.58 -4.27
CA GLU A 63 12.21 0.98 -4.46
C GLU A 63 12.63 2.07 -3.46
N SER A 64 11.72 2.99 -3.13
CA SER A 64 11.98 4.05 -2.15
C SER A 64 12.11 3.54 -0.72
N GLU A 65 11.42 2.43 -0.39
CA GLU A 65 11.50 1.78 0.93
C GLU A 65 12.72 0.85 1.05
N LEU A 66 13.18 0.28 -0.06
CA LEU A 66 14.35 -0.61 -0.10
C LEU A 66 15.64 0.14 0.23
N LYS A 67 16.45 -0.43 1.11
CA LYS A 67 17.79 0.03 1.46
C LYS A 67 18.85 -0.72 0.65
N GLU A 68 20.02 -0.11 0.49
CA GLU A 68 21.19 -0.78 -0.15
C GLU A 68 21.62 -2.05 0.59
N THR A 69 21.32 -2.16 1.88
CA THR A 69 21.55 -3.39 2.66
C THR A 69 20.69 -4.55 2.18
N ASP A 70 19.49 -4.28 1.68
CA ASP A 70 18.53 -5.30 1.26
C ASP A 70 18.97 -5.98 -0.04
N LEU A 71 19.86 -5.34 -0.81
CA LEU A 71 20.48 -5.92 -2.00
C LEU A 71 21.57 -6.94 -1.68
N LYS A 72 22.31 -6.76 -0.58
CA LYS A 72 23.58 -7.47 -0.31
C LYS A 72 23.44 -8.99 -0.21
N GLU A 73 22.25 -9.47 0.16
CA GLU A 73 21.95 -10.89 0.31
C GLU A 73 21.09 -11.45 -0.83
N THR A 74 20.88 -10.67 -1.89
CA THR A 74 20.02 -11.05 -3.02
C THR A 74 20.81 -11.15 -4.32
N SER A 75 20.22 -11.80 -5.33
CA SER A 75 20.79 -11.89 -6.68
C SER A 75 20.47 -10.68 -7.57
N TYR A 76 19.76 -9.66 -7.06
CA TYR A 76 19.34 -8.51 -7.85
C TYR A 76 20.49 -7.54 -8.09
N SER A 77 20.54 -6.97 -9.29
CA SER A 77 21.60 -6.03 -9.68
C SER A 77 21.40 -4.64 -9.08
N ASN A 78 20.14 -4.25 -8.83
CA ASN A 78 19.78 -2.95 -8.28
C ASN A 78 18.40 -2.99 -7.59
N ARG A 79 18.08 -1.95 -6.82
CA ARG A 79 16.82 -1.86 -6.04
C ARG A 79 15.58 -1.80 -6.94
N ALA A 80 15.67 -1.17 -8.11
CA ALA A 80 14.55 -1.08 -9.05
C ALA A 80 14.16 -2.46 -9.60
N GLU A 81 15.15 -3.31 -9.94
CA GLU A 81 14.91 -4.68 -10.41
C GLU A 81 14.25 -5.53 -9.32
N MET A 82 14.75 -5.44 -8.09
CA MET A 82 14.16 -6.11 -6.93
C MET A 82 12.72 -5.64 -6.67
N ALA A 83 12.47 -4.33 -6.70
CA ALA A 83 11.14 -3.76 -6.49
C ALA A 83 10.14 -4.21 -7.57
N GLN A 84 10.55 -4.23 -8.84
CA GLN A 84 9.70 -4.72 -9.93
C GLN A 84 9.34 -6.19 -9.76
N ASP A 85 10.30 -7.04 -9.40
CA ASP A 85 10.02 -8.46 -9.17
C ASP A 85 9.07 -8.67 -7.98
N LEU A 86 9.32 -7.98 -6.87
CA LEU A 86 8.47 -8.04 -5.69
C LEU A 86 7.02 -7.61 -6.01
N CYS A 87 6.83 -6.48 -6.69
CA CYS A 87 5.50 -6.03 -7.11
C CYS A 87 4.83 -7.01 -8.08
N ARG A 88 5.59 -7.62 -8.99
CA ARG A 88 5.08 -8.64 -9.90
C ARG A 88 4.60 -9.89 -9.15
N ARG A 89 5.40 -10.38 -8.21
CA ARG A 89 5.06 -11.53 -7.36
C ARG A 89 3.85 -11.25 -6.48
N TYR A 90 3.81 -10.07 -5.86
CA TYR A 90 2.67 -9.60 -5.08
C TYR A 90 1.38 -9.57 -5.91
N PHE A 91 1.42 -8.98 -7.10
CA PHE A 91 0.27 -8.97 -8.01
C PHE A 91 -0.20 -10.40 -8.32
N ALA A 92 0.73 -11.32 -8.59
CA ALA A 92 0.41 -12.71 -8.88
C ALA A 92 -0.31 -13.41 -7.71
N VAL A 93 0.17 -13.27 -6.47
CA VAL A 93 -0.49 -13.90 -5.31
C VAL A 93 -1.86 -13.28 -4.99
N VAL A 94 -2.00 -11.97 -5.20
CA VAL A 94 -3.27 -11.25 -5.04
C VAL A 94 -4.30 -11.76 -6.05
N ILE A 95 -3.97 -11.77 -7.34
CA ILE A 95 -4.91 -12.24 -8.37
C ILE A 95 -5.16 -13.75 -8.24
N ASP A 96 -4.20 -14.54 -7.75
CA ASP A 96 -4.36 -15.96 -7.44
C ASP A 96 -5.30 -16.23 -6.25
N GLY A 97 -5.68 -15.17 -5.52
CA GLY A 97 -6.52 -15.26 -4.32
C GLY A 97 -5.82 -15.95 -3.16
N ARG A 98 -4.48 -15.93 -3.14
CA ARG A 98 -3.66 -16.55 -2.08
C ARG A 98 -3.53 -15.66 -0.84
N LEU A 99 -3.76 -14.34 -1.02
CA LEU A 99 -3.92 -13.39 0.06
C LEU A 99 -5.39 -13.22 0.41
N THR A 100 -5.71 -13.27 1.70
CA THR A 100 -7.04 -13.02 2.23
C THR A 100 -7.38 -11.52 2.22
N LEU A 101 -8.67 -11.19 2.31
CA LEU A 101 -9.14 -9.81 2.42
C LEU A 101 -8.50 -9.08 3.61
N ALA A 102 -8.34 -9.76 4.74
CA ALA A 102 -7.73 -9.17 5.93
C ALA A 102 -6.27 -8.80 5.68
N GLU A 103 -5.49 -9.69 5.04
CA GLU A 103 -4.08 -9.45 4.71
C GLU A 103 -3.91 -8.29 3.73
N ILE A 104 -4.79 -8.18 2.74
CA ILE A 104 -4.78 -7.04 1.81
C ILE A 104 -5.07 -5.72 2.53
N ASN A 105 -6.05 -5.71 3.45
CA ASN A 105 -6.46 -4.50 4.17
C ASN A 105 -5.48 -4.09 5.30
N LEU A 106 -4.60 -4.99 5.75
CA LEU A 106 -3.58 -4.74 6.77
C LEU A 106 -2.29 -4.12 6.20
N SER A 107 -2.10 -4.17 4.88
CA SER A 107 -0.84 -3.86 4.24
C SER A 107 -0.64 -2.34 4.07
N GLY A 108 -0.14 -1.68 5.12
CA GLY A 108 0.31 -0.27 5.09
C GLY A 108 1.75 -0.09 4.58
N SER A 109 2.55 -1.17 4.54
CA SER A 109 3.87 -1.27 3.92
C SER A 109 3.99 -2.64 3.24
N PHE A 110 4.94 -2.81 2.31
CA PHE A 110 5.03 -4.04 1.52
C PHE A 110 5.40 -5.25 2.38
N PRO A 111 4.50 -6.23 2.56
CA PRO A 111 4.69 -7.26 3.57
C PRO A 111 5.42 -8.47 2.97
N LEU A 112 6.75 -8.39 2.84
CA LEU A 112 7.60 -9.47 2.32
C LEU A 112 7.29 -10.83 2.95
N SER A 113 7.12 -10.88 4.28
CA SER A 113 6.77 -12.11 4.99
C SER A 113 5.39 -12.66 4.62
N LEU A 114 4.40 -11.79 4.40
CA LEU A 114 3.07 -12.21 3.91
C LEU A 114 3.14 -12.69 2.47
N LEU A 115 3.97 -12.06 1.64
CA LEU A 115 4.18 -12.49 0.26
C LEU A 115 4.76 -13.91 0.21
N GLU A 116 5.86 -14.15 0.93
CA GLU A 116 6.51 -15.46 0.99
C GLU A 116 5.57 -16.56 1.52
N GLU A 117 4.77 -16.25 2.53
CA GLU A 117 3.79 -17.19 3.06
C GLU A 117 2.63 -17.42 2.08
N ALA A 118 2.14 -16.37 1.40
CA ALA A 118 1.08 -16.49 0.41
C ALA A 118 1.51 -17.32 -0.82
N GLU A 119 2.78 -17.25 -1.23
CA GLU A 119 3.31 -18.05 -2.33
C GLU A 119 3.26 -19.56 -2.06
N ARG A 120 3.38 -19.97 -0.78
CA ARG A 120 3.29 -21.38 -0.36
C ARG A 120 1.87 -21.92 -0.40
N ARG A 121 0.86 -21.05 -0.42
CA ARG A 121 -0.56 -21.44 -0.43
C ARG A 121 -0.99 -21.88 -1.82
N GLN A 122 -1.95 -22.79 -1.86
CA GLN A 122 -2.60 -23.15 -3.12
C GLN A 122 -3.43 -21.96 -3.66
N PRO A 123 -3.41 -21.70 -4.97
CA PRO A 123 -4.27 -20.70 -5.58
C PRO A 123 -5.74 -21.01 -5.27
N ARG A 124 -6.48 -20.00 -4.78
CA ARG A 124 -7.92 -20.16 -4.50
C ARG A 124 -8.73 -20.17 -5.78
N PHE A 125 -8.32 -19.40 -6.78
CA PHE A 125 -8.97 -19.40 -8.07
C PHE A 125 -8.05 -20.08 -9.10
N PRO A 126 -8.48 -21.20 -9.71
CA PRO A 126 -7.68 -21.92 -10.71
C PRO A 126 -7.38 -21.04 -11.93
N ARG A 127 -6.31 -21.39 -12.66
CA ARG A 127 -5.87 -20.69 -13.88
C ARG A 127 -6.79 -20.99 -15.06
#